data_AF-A0A3C0ZKZ9-F1
#
_entry.id   AF-A0A3C0ZKZ9-F1
#
_cell.length_a   1.000
_cell.length_b   1.000
_cell.length_c   1.000
_cell.angle_alpha   90.00
_cell.angle_beta   90.00
_cell.angle_gamma   90.00
#
_symmetry.space_group_name_H-M   'P 1'
#
loop_
_entity.id
_entity.type
_entity.pdbx_description
1 polymer ?
#
loop_
_entity_poly.entity_id
_entity_poly.type
_entity_poly.pdbx_seq_one_letter_code
_entity_poly.pdbx_strand_id
1 'polypeptide(L)'
;MKYIFRNIVPYRKWFDFETFFSCSRKPLGFFDSFTQQHPQNTLSMHQAAEACYELYKMTKNPIYKEKGIEIMDYLCLFQQVWSPSWLSCELFGGFGVQNTDAEWSDSRQGYFAVTLMNYYEMTGRREYFERGIAALRAMFSLFESPTSPRTAENYAHSGHDQLAGVTGIHWGTGSSVVSIHLITQRYGDAYVNVKEQWGVGIDGCRIPRVAVKGSSIDVEILDNFSSPRTINVRFDKLSRPAYNIRVNGKSFGTVSARALKEGIGVGL
;
A
#
# COMPACT_ATOMS: atom_id res chain seq x y z
N MET A 1 9.13 10.47 -20.19
CA MET A 1 9.02 11.37 -19.02
C MET A 1 8.89 12.86 -19.33
N LYS A 2 9.69 13.46 -20.24
CA LYS A 2 9.60 14.92 -20.53
C LYS A 2 8.17 15.42 -20.81
N TYR A 3 7.39 14.66 -21.60
CA TYR A 3 5.99 14.99 -21.87
C TYR A 3 5.12 15.00 -20.60
N ILE A 4 5.22 13.94 -19.78
CA ILE A 4 4.51 13.83 -18.50
C ILE A 4 4.80 15.03 -17.61
N PHE A 5 6.08 15.38 -17.43
CA PHE A 5 6.48 16.48 -16.54
C PHE A 5 6.06 17.86 -17.03
N ARG A 6 5.93 18.06 -18.34
CA ARG A 6 5.56 19.37 -18.92
C ARG A 6 4.07 19.55 -19.15
N ASN A 7 3.36 18.49 -19.51
CA ASN A 7 1.99 18.57 -20.01
C ASN A 7 0.97 17.86 -19.13
N ILE A 8 1.40 16.91 -18.28
CA ILE A 8 0.48 16.12 -17.46
C ILE A 8 0.53 16.60 -16.01
N VAL A 9 1.70 16.57 -15.38
CA VAL A 9 1.87 16.92 -13.96
C VAL A 9 1.35 18.33 -13.63
N PRO A 10 1.73 19.40 -14.36
CA PRO A 10 1.29 20.77 -14.01
C PRO A 10 -0.21 21.01 -14.19
N TYR A 11 -0.83 20.29 -15.14
CA TYR A 11 -2.23 20.47 -15.52
C TYR A 11 -3.15 19.38 -14.98
N ARG A 12 -2.59 18.39 -14.27
CA ARG A 12 -3.29 17.22 -13.70
C ARG A 12 -4.15 16.48 -14.71
N LYS A 13 -3.66 16.36 -15.95
CA LYS A 13 -4.35 15.66 -17.05
C LYS A 13 -4.06 14.16 -17.02
N TRP A 14 -4.34 13.52 -15.89
CA TRP A 14 -4.11 12.09 -15.67
C TRP A 14 -5.14 11.22 -16.39
N PHE A 15 -5.12 11.34 -17.71
CA PHE A 15 -6.03 10.71 -18.63
C PHE A 15 -5.52 9.33 -19.04
N ASP A 16 -6.42 8.36 -19.02
CA ASP A 16 -6.28 7.05 -19.66
C ASP A 16 -7.61 6.61 -20.27
N PHE A 17 -7.67 5.35 -20.73
CA PHE A 17 -8.86 4.79 -21.33
C PHE A 17 -10.06 4.79 -20.37
N GLU A 18 -9.86 4.33 -19.13
CA GLU A 18 -10.92 4.25 -18.12
C GLU A 18 -11.50 5.61 -17.78
N THR A 19 -10.65 6.65 -17.82
CA THR A 19 -11.04 8.03 -17.56
C THR A 19 -12.24 8.48 -18.39
N PHE A 20 -12.42 7.96 -19.61
CA PHE A 20 -13.47 8.41 -20.54
C PHE A 20 -14.43 7.32 -20.99
N PHE A 21 -13.99 6.06 -21.01
CA PHE A 21 -14.73 5.00 -21.71
C PHE A 21 -15.25 3.88 -20.80
N SER A 22 -14.86 3.86 -19.52
CA SER A 22 -15.28 2.85 -18.53
C SER A 22 -16.52 3.29 -17.74
N CYS A 23 -16.52 3.10 -16.42
CA CYS A 23 -17.59 3.29 -15.42
C CYS A 23 -18.27 4.65 -15.41
N SER A 24 -17.53 5.74 -15.67
CA SER A 24 -18.07 7.11 -15.71
C SER A 24 -17.76 7.74 -17.06
N ARG A 25 -18.52 7.37 -18.08
CA ARG A 25 -18.28 7.86 -19.45
C ARG A 25 -18.49 9.36 -19.52
N LYS A 26 -17.52 10.05 -20.10
CA LYS A 26 -17.52 11.50 -20.27
C LYS A 26 -16.90 11.87 -21.62
N PRO A 27 -17.26 13.02 -22.23
CA PRO A 27 -16.64 13.47 -23.47
C PRO A 27 -15.12 13.62 -23.32
N LEU A 28 -14.37 13.34 -24.39
CA LEU A 28 -12.94 13.62 -24.42
C LEU A 28 -12.68 15.11 -24.17
N GLY A 29 -11.75 15.40 -23.27
CA GLY A 29 -11.45 16.77 -22.87
C GLY A 29 -12.42 17.37 -21.85
N PHE A 30 -13.31 16.55 -21.25
CA PHE A 30 -14.15 16.97 -20.13
C PHE A 30 -13.32 17.71 -19.07
N PHE A 31 -13.90 18.79 -18.57
CA PHE A 31 -13.38 19.59 -17.47
C PHE A 31 -14.55 19.87 -16.53
N ASP A 32 -14.40 19.51 -15.27
CA ASP A 32 -15.44 19.74 -14.28
C ASP A 32 -15.40 21.20 -13.81
N SER A 33 -16.43 21.96 -14.16
CA SER A 33 -16.56 23.35 -13.74
C SER A 33 -16.86 23.51 -12.25
N PHE A 34 -17.32 22.47 -11.54
CA PHE A 34 -17.57 22.55 -10.11
C PHE A 34 -16.29 22.38 -9.31
N THR A 35 -15.54 21.32 -9.56
CA THR A 35 -14.26 21.07 -8.86
C THR A 35 -13.07 21.79 -9.47
N GLN A 36 -13.26 22.45 -10.63
CA GLN A 36 -12.22 23.14 -11.41
C GLN A 36 -11.05 22.21 -11.76
N GLN A 37 -11.37 20.97 -12.11
CA GLN A 37 -10.38 19.93 -12.38
C GLN A 37 -10.72 19.10 -13.62
N HIS A 38 -9.67 18.59 -14.24
CA HIS A 38 -9.80 17.52 -15.22
C HIS A 38 -10.17 16.19 -14.52
N PRO A 39 -10.83 15.28 -15.24
CA PRO A 39 -10.99 13.91 -14.78
C PRO A 39 -9.61 13.24 -14.73
N GLN A 40 -9.39 12.39 -13.73
CA GLN A 40 -8.08 11.84 -13.40
C GLN A 40 -8.25 10.37 -13.02
N ASN A 41 -7.38 9.50 -13.53
CA ASN A 41 -7.35 8.08 -13.17
C ASN A 41 -6.03 7.72 -12.48
N THR A 42 -6.15 6.98 -11.38
CA THR A 42 -5.02 6.60 -10.51
C THR A 42 -4.06 5.61 -11.16
N LEU A 43 -4.49 4.79 -12.12
CA LEU A 43 -3.62 3.83 -12.80
C LEU A 43 -2.54 4.54 -13.63
N SER A 44 -2.92 5.61 -14.35
CA SER A 44 -1.98 6.43 -15.11
C SER A 44 -0.95 7.14 -14.22
N MET A 45 -1.38 7.61 -13.03
CA MET A 45 -0.48 8.19 -12.03
C MET A 45 0.50 7.14 -11.50
N HIS A 46 0.00 5.97 -11.13
CA HIS A 46 0.80 4.86 -10.64
C HIS A 46 1.88 4.44 -11.65
N GLN A 47 1.51 4.24 -12.92
CA GLN A 47 2.46 3.89 -13.98
C GLN A 47 3.52 4.98 -14.19
N ALA A 48 3.15 6.26 -14.10
CA ALA A 48 4.10 7.37 -14.19
C ALA A 48 5.07 7.42 -12.99
N ALA A 49 4.59 7.09 -11.78
CA ALA A 49 5.41 6.99 -10.58
C ALA A 49 6.38 5.80 -10.66
N GLU A 50 5.94 4.62 -11.11
CA GLU A 50 6.81 3.46 -11.31
C GLU A 50 7.88 3.73 -12.39
N ALA A 51 7.50 4.39 -13.49
CA ALA A 51 8.46 4.80 -14.51
C ALA A 51 9.53 5.78 -13.95
N CYS A 52 9.13 6.71 -13.09
CA CYS A 52 10.07 7.60 -12.40
C CYS A 52 11.01 6.81 -11.48
N TYR A 53 10.48 5.88 -10.68
CA TYR A 53 11.26 5.05 -9.77
C TYR A 53 12.32 4.22 -10.51
N GLU A 54 11.94 3.52 -11.59
CA GLU A 54 12.87 2.72 -12.38
C GLU A 54 13.93 3.58 -13.10
N LEU A 55 13.53 4.71 -13.67
CA LEU A 55 14.48 5.64 -14.29
C LEU A 55 15.46 6.23 -13.26
N TYR A 56 15.00 6.57 -12.07
CA TYR A 56 15.89 6.99 -10.99
C TYR A 56 16.85 5.86 -10.59
N LYS A 57 16.37 4.63 -10.45
CA LYS A 57 17.21 3.48 -10.12
C LYS A 57 18.34 3.28 -11.13
N MET A 58 18.03 3.36 -12.42
CA MET A 58 18.99 3.14 -13.52
C MET A 58 19.95 4.31 -13.72
N THR A 59 19.44 5.54 -13.66
CA THR A 59 20.22 6.73 -14.07
C THR A 59 20.78 7.54 -12.91
N LYS A 60 20.24 7.36 -11.70
CA LYS A 60 20.47 8.19 -10.51
C LYS A 60 20.18 9.69 -10.71
N ASN A 61 19.49 10.05 -11.79
CA ASN A 61 19.15 11.45 -12.05
C ASN A 61 18.07 11.92 -11.06
N PRO A 62 18.34 12.93 -10.21
CA PRO A 62 17.46 13.34 -9.12
C PRO A 62 16.08 13.82 -9.59
N ILE A 63 15.96 14.31 -10.84
CA ILE A 63 14.67 14.78 -11.36
C ILE A 63 13.60 13.68 -11.36
N TYR A 64 14.00 12.42 -11.60
CA TYR A 64 13.06 11.30 -11.60
C TYR A 64 12.63 10.94 -10.18
N LYS A 65 13.52 11.05 -9.20
CA LYS A 65 13.14 10.88 -7.79
C LYS A 65 12.18 11.98 -7.35
N GLU A 66 12.50 13.23 -7.64
CA GLU A 66 11.67 14.38 -7.27
C GLU A 66 10.27 14.30 -7.88
N LYS A 67 10.19 14.10 -9.20
CA LYS A 67 8.90 13.99 -9.90
C LYS A 67 8.14 12.72 -9.55
N GLY A 68 8.85 11.61 -9.31
CA GLY A 68 8.22 10.39 -8.81
C GLY A 68 7.53 10.62 -7.47
N ILE A 69 8.21 11.28 -6.53
CA ILE A 69 7.66 11.61 -5.20
C ILE A 69 6.44 12.52 -5.35
N GLU A 70 6.51 13.57 -6.18
CA GLU A 70 5.37 14.46 -6.44
C GLU A 70 4.14 13.69 -6.95
N ILE A 71 4.33 12.78 -7.90
CA ILE A 71 3.25 11.98 -8.47
C ILE A 71 2.69 10.99 -7.44
N MET A 72 3.57 10.31 -6.68
CA MET A 72 3.18 9.35 -5.65
C MET A 72 2.41 10.03 -4.50
N ASP A 73 2.89 11.18 -4.04
CA ASP A 73 2.22 11.99 -3.00
C ASP A 73 0.82 12.41 -3.46
N TYR A 74 0.68 12.80 -4.72
CA TYR A 74 -0.62 13.14 -5.30
C TYR A 74 -1.54 11.93 -5.45
N LEU A 75 -1.01 10.78 -5.88
CA LEU A 75 -1.76 9.51 -5.94
C LEU A 75 -2.28 9.12 -4.55
N CYS A 76 -1.51 9.32 -3.49
CA CYS A 76 -1.93 9.02 -2.12
C CYS A 76 -3.15 9.84 -1.64
N LEU A 77 -3.54 10.92 -2.33
CA LEU A 77 -4.80 11.63 -2.06
C LEU A 77 -6.03 10.79 -2.42
N PHE A 78 -5.88 9.82 -3.31
CA PHE A 78 -6.94 8.89 -3.71
C PHE A 78 -7.04 7.68 -2.79
N GLN A 79 -6.15 7.57 -1.79
CA GLN A 79 -6.20 6.46 -0.85
C GLN A 79 -7.39 6.65 0.10
N GLN A 80 -8.34 5.72 0.02
CA GLN A 80 -9.45 5.60 0.93
C GLN A 80 -8.94 5.16 2.31
N VAL A 81 -9.36 5.90 3.34
CA VAL A 81 -9.01 5.64 4.75
C VAL A 81 -10.25 5.54 5.66
N TRP A 82 -11.44 5.49 5.05
CA TRP A 82 -12.74 5.46 5.72
C TRP A 82 -13.74 4.61 4.92
N SER A 83 -14.83 4.18 5.55
CA SER A 83 -15.94 3.48 4.91
C SER A 83 -17.15 4.41 4.77
N PRO A 84 -17.77 4.53 3.58
CA PRO A 84 -18.92 5.38 3.38
C PRO A 84 -20.20 4.81 4.00
N SER A 85 -20.79 5.57 4.93
CA SER A 85 -21.97 5.15 5.71
C SER A 85 -23.29 5.10 4.92
N TRP A 86 -23.30 5.63 3.70
CA TRP A 86 -24.47 5.67 2.82
C TRP A 86 -24.47 4.57 1.74
N LEU A 87 -23.43 3.72 1.72
CA LEU A 87 -23.41 2.53 0.89
C LEU A 87 -23.80 1.31 1.72
N SER A 88 -24.51 0.37 1.12
CA SER A 88 -25.03 -0.81 1.80
C SER A 88 -23.94 -1.85 2.11
N CYS A 89 -22.79 -1.75 1.46
CA CYS A 89 -21.63 -2.61 1.68
C CYS A 89 -20.61 -1.93 2.60
N GLU A 90 -20.02 -2.68 3.54
CA GLU A 90 -18.82 -2.22 4.24
C GLU A 90 -17.66 -2.18 3.25
N LEU A 91 -17.04 -1.00 3.09
CA LEU A 91 -15.91 -0.79 2.17
C LEU A 91 -14.74 -0.26 2.98
N PHE A 92 -13.66 -1.02 3.05
CA PHE A 92 -12.54 -0.68 3.92
C PHE A 92 -11.26 -0.48 3.12
N GLY A 93 -10.75 0.75 3.17
CA GLY A 93 -9.45 1.10 2.61
C GLY A 93 -9.38 1.07 1.09
N GLY A 94 -8.17 1.23 0.56
CA GLY A 94 -7.86 1.09 -0.86
C GLY A 94 -7.68 2.41 -1.60
N PHE A 95 -7.84 2.40 -2.92
CA PHE A 95 -7.67 3.59 -3.76
C PHE A 95 -8.89 3.77 -4.64
N GLY A 96 -9.40 5.00 -4.70
CA GLY A 96 -10.37 5.40 -5.70
C GLY A 96 -9.78 5.25 -7.10
N VAL A 97 -10.62 4.90 -8.07
CA VAL A 97 -10.21 4.70 -9.46
C VAL A 97 -10.03 6.04 -10.13
N GLN A 98 -11.02 6.92 -9.99
CA GLN A 98 -10.97 8.28 -10.53
C GLN A 98 -11.46 9.30 -9.51
N ASN A 99 -11.26 10.58 -9.83
CA ASN A 99 -11.87 11.69 -9.10
C ASN A 99 -13.29 12.02 -9.58
N THR A 100 -13.80 11.28 -10.57
CA THR A 100 -15.04 11.57 -11.31
C THR A 100 -15.85 10.31 -11.61
N ASP A 101 -15.60 9.22 -10.88
CA ASP A 101 -16.45 8.04 -10.84
C ASP A 101 -16.97 7.80 -9.42
N ALA A 102 -17.84 6.81 -9.29
CA ALA A 102 -18.44 6.41 -8.02
C ALA A 102 -17.85 5.09 -7.49
N GLU A 103 -16.72 4.64 -8.06
CA GLU A 103 -16.17 3.32 -7.83
C GLU A 103 -15.35 3.26 -6.54
N TRP A 104 -15.57 2.19 -5.78
CA TRP A 104 -14.87 1.90 -4.54
C TRP A 104 -14.19 0.54 -4.59
N SER A 105 -13.17 0.37 -3.75
CA SER A 105 -12.59 -0.96 -3.50
C SER A 105 -11.98 -1.63 -4.73
N ASP A 106 -11.29 -0.87 -5.59
CA ASP A 106 -10.60 -1.41 -6.78
C ASP A 106 -9.32 -2.17 -6.41
N SER A 107 -9.08 -3.29 -7.11
CA SER A 107 -7.94 -4.18 -6.87
C SER A 107 -6.56 -3.61 -7.20
N ARG A 108 -6.47 -2.51 -7.96
CA ARG A 108 -5.21 -1.80 -8.29
C ARG A 108 -4.36 -1.48 -7.06
N GLN A 109 -4.99 -1.36 -5.90
CA GLN A 109 -4.33 -1.15 -4.62
C GLN A 109 -3.23 -2.18 -4.30
N GLY A 110 -3.32 -3.42 -4.82
CA GLY A 110 -2.27 -4.42 -4.67
C GLY A 110 -0.96 -4.00 -5.31
N TYR A 111 -1.04 -3.59 -6.57
CA TYR A 111 0.09 -3.02 -7.30
C TYR A 111 0.64 -1.79 -6.58
N PHE A 112 -0.26 -0.92 -6.10
CA PHE A 112 0.14 0.33 -5.45
C PHE A 112 0.86 0.07 -4.13
N ALA A 113 0.52 -1.00 -3.40
CA ALA A 113 1.22 -1.39 -2.18
C ALA A 113 2.70 -1.69 -2.44
N VAL A 114 3.02 -2.41 -3.52
CA VAL A 114 4.40 -2.72 -3.90
C VAL A 114 5.16 -1.45 -4.29
N THR A 115 4.54 -0.57 -5.07
CA THR A 115 5.09 0.74 -5.45
C THR A 115 5.33 1.62 -4.22
N LEU A 116 4.40 1.65 -3.27
CA LEU A 116 4.57 2.35 -2.01
C LEU A 116 5.78 1.82 -1.22
N MET A 117 6.02 0.50 -1.21
CA MET A 117 7.24 -0.05 -0.60
C MET A 117 8.52 0.42 -1.32
N ASN A 118 8.49 0.52 -2.65
CA ASN A 118 9.61 1.05 -3.44
C ASN A 118 9.92 2.51 -3.06
N TYR A 119 8.88 3.33 -2.92
CA TYR A 119 9.02 4.72 -2.51
C TYR A 119 9.46 4.85 -1.04
N TYR A 120 9.02 3.96 -0.14
CA TYR A 120 9.58 3.86 1.21
C TYR A 120 11.09 3.61 1.18
N GLU A 121 11.57 2.62 0.44
CA GLU A 121 13.02 2.33 0.37
C GLU A 121 13.81 3.49 -0.22
N MET A 122 13.27 4.16 -1.24
CA MET A 122 13.91 5.29 -1.90
C MET A 122 14.01 6.54 -1.03
N THR A 123 13.06 6.75 -0.11
CA THR A 123 12.91 8.01 0.63
C THR A 123 13.12 7.89 2.14
N GLY A 124 12.94 6.70 2.71
CA GLY A 124 12.85 6.47 4.15
C GLY A 124 11.58 7.01 4.80
N ARG A 125 10.61 7.55 4.04
CA ARG A 125 9.39 8.13 4.61
C ARG A 125 8.43 7.04 5.08
N ARG A 126 8.28 6.92 6.41
CA ARG A 126 7.40 5.95 7.08
C ARG A 126 5.98 5.90 6.50
N GLU A 127 5.43 7.05 6.10
CA GLU A 127 4.06 7.13 5.57
C GLU A 127 3.83 6.22 4.36
N TYR A 128 4.82 6.07 3.46
CA TYR A 128 4.65 5.17 2.32
C TYR A 128 4.59 3.70 2.76
N PHE A 129 5.34 3.33 3.79
CA PHE A 129 5.27 1.99 4.37
C PHE A 129 3.89 1.73 4.95
N GLU A 130 3.39 2.62 5.80
CA GLU A 130 2.08 2.45 6.45
C GLU A 130 0.95 2.43 5.43
N ARG A 131 0.98 3.34 4.45
CA ARG A 131 0.00 3.40 3.37
C ARG A 131 0.02 2.15 2.50
N GLY A 132 1.21 1.62 2.18
CA GLY A 132 1.31 0.42 1.37
C GLY A 132 0.83 -0.83 2.10
N ILE A 133 1.11 -0.97 3.41
CA ILE A 133 0.54 -2.06 4.20
C ILE A 133 -0.98 -1.91 4.37
N ALA A 134 -1.50 -0.68 4.51
CA ALA A 134 -2.94 -0.44 4.55
C ALA A 134 -3.62 -0.86 3.23
N ALA A 135 -3.05 -0.48 2.09
CA ALA A 135 -3.53 -0.89 0.76
C ALA A 135 -3.46 -2.40 0.56
N LEU A 136 -2.37 -3.03 0.99
CA LEU A 136 -2.22 -4.49 0.93
C LEU A 136 -3.30 -5.21 1.74
N ARG A 137 -3.59 -4.76 2.96
CA ARG A 137 -4.61 -5.35 3.83
C ARG A 137 -6.02 -5.16 3.29
N ALA A 138 -6.34 -3.94 2.82
CA ALA A 138 -7.61 -3.64 2.17
C ALA A 138 -7.82 -4.52 0.92
N MET A 139 -6.74 -4.94 0.26
CA MET A 139 -6.86 -5.87 -0.85
C MET A 139 -7.33 -7.27 -0.44
N PHE A 140 -6.93 -7.76 0.73
CA PHE A 140 -7.39 -9.06 1.23
C PHE A 140 -8.82 -9.03 1.78
N SER A 141 -9.39 -7.84 1.98
CA SER A 141 -10.83 -7.73 2.20
C SER A 141 -11.62 -7.81 0.89
N LEU A 142 -11.02 -7.56 -0.28
CA LEU A 142 -11.68 -7.68 -1.59
C LEU A 142 -11.93 -9.15 -1.94
N PHE A 143 -13.08 -9.68 -1.51
CA PHE A 143 -13.50 -11.03 -1.85
C PHE A 143 -15.02 -11.07 -1.96
N GLU A 144 -15.52 -11.15 -3.19
CA GLU A 144 -16.94 -11.37 -3.42
C GLU A 144 -17.31 -12.80 -2.98
N SER A 145 -18.09 -12.90 -1.92
CA SER A 145 -18.82 -14.13 -1.60
C SER A 145 -20.23 -13.80 -1.15
N PRO A 146 -21.26 -14.53 -1.63
CA PRO A 146 -22.66 -14.30 -1.24
C PRO A 146 -22.91 -14.39 0.27
N THR A 147 -22.01 -15.05 1.00
CA THR A 147 -22.11 -15.28 2.44
C THR A 147 -20.98 -14.61 3.22
N SER A 148 -20.05 -13.93 2.54
CA SER A 148 -18.93 -13.28 3.21
C SER A 148 -19.27 -11.80 3.45
N PRO A 149 -19.10 -11.28 4.67
CA PRO A 149 -19.24 -9.85 4.97
C PRO A 149 -18.06 -9.02 4.43
N ARG A 150 -17.31 -9.55 3.45
CA ARG A 150 -16.08 -8.95 2.93
C ARG A 150 -16.40 -7.92 1.85
N THR A 151 -15.52 -6.93 1.73
CA THR A 151 -15.67 -5.78 0.84
C THR A 151 -15.76 -6.27 -0.61
N ALA A 152 -16.71 -5.74 -1.37
CA ALA A 152 -16.86 -6.04 -2.79
C ALA A 152 -15.82 -5.30 -3.63
N GLU A 153 -15.29 -5.96 -4.66
CA GLU A 153 -14.48 -5.31 -5.68
C GLU A 153 -15.37 -4.42 -6.57
N ASN A 154 -14.85 -3.28 -7.03
CA ASN A 154 -15.51 -2.39 -7.98
C ASN A 154 -16.94 -2.00 -7.52
N TYR A 155 -17.12 -1.76 -6.22
CA TYR A 155 -18.44 -1.45 -5.69
C TYR A 155 -18.91 -0.09 -6.21
N ALA A 156 -20.19 0.01 -6.57
CA ALA A 156 -20.79 1.19 -7.15
C ALA A 156 -20.15 1.71 -8.45
N HIS A 157 -19.48 0.82 -9.20
CA HIS A 157 -18.88 1.11 -10.51
C HIS A 157 -19.85 1.78 -11.51
N SER A 158 -21.14 1.44 -11.44
CA SER A 158 -22.20 2.00 -12.31
C SER A 158 -22.84 3.30 -11.78
N GLY A 159 -22.37 3.83 -10.64
CA GLY A 159 -22.99 4.98 -9.98
C GLY A 159 -24.17 4.64 -9.06
N HIS A 160 -24.40 3.35 -8.79
CA HIS A 160 -25.48 2.86 -7.94
C HIS A 160 -24.93 2.03 -6.78
N ASP A 161 -25.65 1.99 -5.65
CA ASP A 161 -25.30 1.20 -4.47
C ASP A 161 -25.47 -0.32 -4.73
N GLN A 162 -24.53 -0.90 -5.48
CA GLN A 162 -24.59 -2.29 -5.95
C GLN A 162 -23.22 -2.86 -6.30
N LEU A 163 -23.15 -4.19 -6.35
CA LEU A 163 -22.01 -4.93 -6.89
C LEU A 163 -21.86 -4.67 -8.41
N ALA A 164 -20.61 -4.64 -8.89
CA ALA A 164 -20.30 -4.54 -10.31
C ALA A 164 -19.52 -5.75 -10.87
N GLY A 165 -19.31 -6.77 -10.02
CA GLY A 165 -18.63 -8.01 -10.36
C GLY A 165 -17.12 -7.94 -10.15
N VAL A 166 -16.53 -9.11 -9.88
CA VAL A 166 -15.07 -9.24 -9.80
C VAL A 166 -14.36 -9.16 -11.14
N THR A 167 -13.19 -8.56 -11.09
CA THR A 167 -12.19 -8.70 -12.16
C THR A 167 -11.52 -10.07 -12.05
N GLY A 168 -11.02 -10.59 -13.17
CA GLY A 168 -10.36 -11.90 -13.21
C GLY A 168 -9.14 -12.00 -12.27
N ILE A 169 -8.69 -13.23 -12.01
CA ILE A 169 -7.61 -13.55 -11.05
C ILE A 169 -6.35 -12.70 -11.19
N HIS A 170 -5.99 -12.28 -12.41
CA HIS A 170 -4.79 -11.50 -12.69
C HIS A 170 -4.88 -10.06 -12.14
N TRP A 171 -6.09 -9.49 -12.06
CA TRP A 171 -6.30 -8.14 -11.56
C TRP A 171 -6.67 -8.16 -10.08
N GLY A 172 -7.65 -9.00 -9.71
CA GLY A 172 -8.13 -9.16 -8.34
C GLY A 172 -7.18 -9.98 -7.46
N THR A 173 -7.71 -11.02 -6.81
CA THR A 173 -7.04 -11.80 -5.75
C THR A 173 -5.61 -12.26 -6.09
N GLY A 174 -5.31 -12.57 -7.35
CA GLY A 174 -3.97 -13.03 -7.74
C GLY A 174 -2.92 -11.94 -7.54
N SER A 175 -3.24 -10.67 -7.81
CA SER A 175 -2.30 -9.58 -7.54
C SER A 175 -2.14 -9.33 -6.03
N SER A 176 -3.13 -9.65 -5.19
CA SER A 176 -3.01 -9.64 -3.72
C SER A 176 -1.99 -10.66 -3.24
N VAL A 177 -2.13 -11.90 -3.72
CA VAL A 177 -1.25 -13.02 -3.36
C VAL A 177 0.20 -12.75 -3.80
N VAL A 178 0.38 -12.19 -5.00
CA VAL A 178 1.72 -11.81 -5.47
C VAL A 178 2.28 -10.66 -4.62
N SER A 179 1.48 -9.64 -4.33
CA SER A 179 1.94 -8.45 -3.59
C SER A 179 2.35 -8.79 -2.16
N ILE A 180 1.57 -9.61 -1.43
CA ILE A 180 1.96 -10.06 -0.09
C ILE A 180 3.27 -10.84 -0.14
N HIS A 181 3.45 -11.73 -1.12
CA HIS A 181 4.66 -12.53 -1.25
C HIS A 181 5.89 -11.66 -1.50
N LEU A 182 5.79 -10.67 -2.41
CA LEU A 182 6.88 -9.74 -2.68
C LEU A 182 7.22 -8.88 -1.45
N ILE A 183 6.21 -8.46 -0.69
CA ILE A 183 6.39 -7.61 0.48
C ILE A 183 6.97 -8.40 1.67
N THR A 184 6.45 -9.60 1.97
CA THR A 184 6.96 -10.43 3.08
C THR A 184 8.35 -10.97 2.80
N GLN A 185 8.72 -11.20 1.52
CA GLN A 185 10.10 -11.50 1.15
C GLN A 185 11.08 -10.36 1.51
N ARG A 186 10.64 -9.10 1.50
CA ARG A 186 11.45 -7.92 1.85
C ARG A 186 11.42 -7.64 3.36
N TYR A 187 10.25 -7.75 3.97
CA TYR A 187 9.98 -7.20 5.30
C TYR A 187 9.56 -8.22 6.36
N GLY A 188 9.46 -9.50 6.00
CA GLY A 188 8.93 -10.54 6.87
C GLY A 188 7.41 -10.42 7.06
N ASP A 189 6.89 -11.19 8.00
CA ASP A 189 5.48 -11.14 8.41
C ASP A 189 5.21 -9.94 9.32
N ALA A 190 6.27 -9.40 9.94
CA ALA A 190 6.24 -8.18 10.73
C ALA A 190 7.58 -7.43 10.61
N TYR A 191 7.52 -6.10 10.54
CA TYR A 191 8.68 -5.24 10.34
C TYR A 191 8.88 -4.27 11.51
N VAL A 192 10.13 -4.08 11.93
CA VAL A 192 10.52 -3.15 12.98
C VAL A 192 11.62 -2.20 12.47
N ASN A 193 11.36 -0.90 12.53
CA ASN A 193 12.37 0.14 12.35
C ASN A 193 12.94 0.52 13.72
N VAL A 194 14.18 0.08 13.99
CA VAL A 194 14.82 0.23 15.30
C VAL A 194 15.23 1.68 15.59
N LYS A 195 15.68 2.41 14.56
CA LYS A 195 16.13 3.80 14.72
C LYS A 195 14.99 4.73 15.11
N GLU A 196 13.83 4.54 14.49
CA GLU A 196 12.64 5.39 14.68
C GLU A 196 11.63 4.79 15.66
N GLN A 197 11.93 3.61 16.22
CA GLN A 197 11.15 2.92 17.26
C GLN A 197 9.67 2.72 16.89
N TRP A 198 9.44 2.19 15.68
CA TRP A 198 8.11 1.79 15.24
C TRP A 198 8.15 0.44 14.56
N GLY A 199 7.00 -0.21 14.48
CA GLY A 199 6.84 -1.45 13.75
C GLY A 199 5.45 -1.58 13.17
N VAL A 200 5.31 -2.43 12.17
CA VAL A 200 4.06 -2.72 11.48
C VAL A 200 4.00 -4.22 11.23
N GLY A 201 2.91 -4.85 11.66
CA GLY A 201 2.61 -6.22 11.26
C GLY A 201 2.07 -6.24 9.83
N ILE A 202 2.40 -7.28 9.06
CA ILE A 202 2.13 -7.35 7.62
C ILE A 202 1.13 -8.47 7.36
N ASP A 203 1.51 -9.71 7.68
CA ASP A 203 0.69 -10.89 7.46
C ASP A 203 -0.17 -11.17 8.71
N GLY A 204 -1.36 -10.58 8.78
CA GLY A 204 -2.36 -10.87 9.82
C GLY A 204 -1.98 -10.56 11.28
N CYS A 205 -0.85 -9.90 11.54
CA CYS A 205 -0.43 -9.46 12.86
C CYS A 205 -0.34 -7.93 12.96
N ARG A 206 -0.14 -7.40 14.18
CA ARG A 206 0.03 -5.97 14.49
C ARG A 206 1.16 -5.78 15.49
N ILE A 207 1.89 -4.67 15.36
CA ILE A 207 2.91 -4.25 16.33
C ILE A 207 2.43 -2.96 16.99
N PRO A 208 1.75 -3.02 18.15
CA PRO A 208 1.31 -1.81 18.87
C PRO A 208 2.47 -1.05 19.52
N ARG A 209 3.60 -1.72 19.82
CA ARG A 209 4.71 -1.12 20.54
C ARG A 209 6.06 -1.66 20.09
N VAL A 210 7.00 -0.73 19.92
CA VAL A 210 8.44 -0.99 19.82
C VAL A 210 9.13 -0.05 20.80
N ALA A 211 9.99 -0.59 21.66
CA ALA A 211 10.79 0.20 22.58
C ALA A 211 12.26 -0.21 22.50
N VAL A 212 13.14 0.77 22.32
CA VAL A 212 14.58 0.52 22.18
C VAL A 212 15.32 1.25 23.30
N LYS A 213 16.09 0.49 24.09
CA LYS A 213 16.93 1.02 25.17
C LYS A 213 18.35 0.45 25.06
N GLY A 214 19.28 1.25 24.56
CA GLY A 214 20.67 0.83 24.38
C GLY A 214 20.78 -0.31 23.37
N SER A 215 21.16 -1.50 23.85
CA SER A 215 21.22 -2.73 23.06
C SER A 215 20.02 -3.65 23.29
N SER A 216 18.94 -3.17 23.92
CA SER A 216 17.73 -3.97 24.14
C SER A 216 16.58 -3.46 23.28
N ILE A 217 15.88 -4.37 22.61
CA ILE A 217 14.68 -4.11 21.82
C ILE A 217 13.53 -4.92 22.42
N ASP A 218 12.45 -4.25 22.77
CA ASP A 218 11.21 -4.84 23.25
C ASP A 218 10.10 -4.58 22.22
N VAL A 219 9.44 -5.63 21.77
CA VAL A 219 8.38 -5.56 20.77
C VAL A 219 7.13 -6.25 21.31
N GLU A 220 6.00 -5.57 21.20
CA GLU A 220 4.70 -6.19 21.40
C GLU A 220 4.12 -6.57 20.04
N ILE A 221 3.63 -7.80 19.90
CA ILE A 221 3.00 -8.30 18.69
C ILE A 221 1.67 -8.96 19.05
N LEU A 222 0.62 -8.52 18.37
CA LEU A 222 -0.70 -9.14 18.42
C LEU A 222 -0.93 -9.92 17.14
N ASP A 223 -1.19 -11.22 17.24
CA ASP A 223 -1.62 -12.02 16.10
C ASP A 223 -3.15 -12.04 16.03
N ASN A 224 -3.72 -11.91 14.83
CA ASN A 224 -5.17 -11.98 14.65
C ASN A 224 -5.64 -13.41 14.32
N PHE A 225 -4.73 -14.37 14.18
CA PHE A 225 -5.06 -15.78 13.96
C PHE A 225 -5.20 -16.53 15.30
N SER A 226 -6.18 -17.43 15.37
CA SER A 226 -6.43 -18.28 16.55
C SER A 226 -5.54 -19.51 16.60
N SER A 227 -4.91 -19.89 15.48
CA SER A 227 -4.05 -21.07 15.37
C SER A 227 -2.60 -20.69 15.63
N PRO A 228 -1.87 -21.44 16.48
CA PRO A 228 -0.46 -21.17 16.74
C PRO A 228 0.37 -21.19 15.46
N ARG A 229 1.24 -20.19 15.30
CA ARG A 229 2.14 -20.10 14.14
C ARG A 229 3.43 -19.40 14.49
N THR A 230 4.41 -19.56 13.61
CA THR A 230 5.66 -18.79 13.69
C THR A 230 5.58 -17.65 12.69
N ILE A 231 5.70 -16.42 13.16
CA ILE A 231 5.85 -15.25 12.31
C ILE A 231 7.32 -14.87 12.16
N ASN A 232 7.73 -14.46 10.97
CA ASN A 232 9.05 -13.96 10.69
C ASN A 232 9.12 -12.45 10.95
N VAL A 233 9.82 -12.04 12.00
CA VAL A 233 9.98 -10.63 12.37
C VAL A 233 11.33 -10.11 11.88
N ARG A 234 11.32 -9.10 11.00
CA ARG A 234 12.54 -8.43 10.52
C ARG A 234 12.75 -7.08 11.16
N PHE A 235 14.00 -6.76 11.42
CA PHE A 235 14.42 -5.49 12.01
C PHE A 235 15.39 -4.78 11.07
N ASP A 236 15.19 -3.48 10.87
CA ASP A 236 16.08 -2.63 10.08
C ASP A 236 16.47 -1.35 10.83
N LYS A 237 17.36 -0.56 10.24
CA LYS A 237 17.94 0.67 10.80
C LYS A 237 18.69 0.42 12.12
N LEU A 238 19.30 -0.76 12.22
CA LEU A 238 20.13 -1.20 13.34
C LEU A 238 21.47 -0.43 13.33
N SER A 239 21.85 0.12 14.49
CA SER A 239 23.08 0.90 14.69
C SER A 239 24.17 0.16 15.48
N ARG A 240 23.84 -1.02 16.03
CA ARG A 240 24.73 -1.86 16.84
C ARG A 240 24.91 -3.23 16.19
N PRO A 241 26.01 -3.95 16.47
CA PRO A 241 26.26 -5.27 15.89
C PRO A 241 25.33 -6.37 16.43
N ALA A 242 24.72 -6.17 17.60
CA ALA A 242 23.78 -7.12 18.21
C ALA A 242 22.85 -6.43 19.20
N TYR A 243 21.69 -7.06 19.45
CA TYR A 243 20.67 -6.59 20.39
C TYR A 243 20.09 -7.74 21.21
N ASN A 244 19.78 -7.48 22.48
CA ASN A 244 18.93 -8.32 23.31
C ASN A 244 17.48 -8.12 22.90
N ILE A 245 16.83 -9.18 22.43
CA ILE A 245 15.46 -9.10 21.92
C ILE A 245 14.48 -9.67 22.94
N ARG A 246 13.38 -8.95 23.15
CA ARG A 246 12.20 -9.42 23.85
C ARG A 246 10.97 -9.21 22.97
N VAL A 247 10.16 -10.24 22.84
CA VAL A 247 8.88 -10.16 22.14
C VAL A 247 7.78 -10.70 23.04
N ASN A 248 6.74 -9.91 23.30
CA ASN A 248 5.65 -10.26 24.22
C ASN A 248 6.14 -10.77 25.59
N GLY A 249 7.16 -10.12 26.16
CA GLY A 249 7.76 -10.53 27.42
C GLY A 249 8.78 -11.69 27.33
N LYS A 250 8.77 -12.49 26.25
CA LYS A 250 9.70 -13.61 26.04
C LYS A 250 11.05 -13.15 25.52
N SER A 251 12.13 -13.55 26.19
CA SER A 251 13.51 -13.25 25.76
C SER A 251 13.99 -14.18 24.64
N PHE A 252 14.62 -13.61 23.62
CA PHE A 252 15.30 -14.33 22.54
C PHE A 252 16.84 -14.20 22.66
N GLY A 253 17.33 -13.64 23.76
CA GLY A 253 18.75 -13.43 24.01
C GLY A 253 19.37 -12.37 23.09
N THR A 254 20.70 -12.37 23.02
CA THR A 254 21.46 -11.46 22.14
C THR A 254 21.49 -12.02 20.73
N VAL A 255 20.91 -11.29 19.78
CA VAL A 255 20.84 -11.65 18.36
C VAL A 255 21.67 -10.65 17.55
N SER A 256 22.45 -11.16 16.58
CA SER A 256 23.25 -10.31 15.70
C SER A 256 22.38 -9.44 14.79
N ALA A 257 22.86 -8.25 14.43
CA ALA A 257 22.16 -7.35 13.52
C ALA A 257 21.93 -7.97 12.13
N ARG A 258 22.80 -8.90 11.69
CA ARG A 258 22.60 -9.65 10.45
C ARG A 258 21.40 -10.58 10.55
N ALA A 259 21.33 -11.41 11.60
CA ALA A 259 20.22 -12.33 11.81
C ALA A 259 18.89 -11.56 11.98
N LEU A 260 18.91 -10.39 12.65
CA LEU A 260 17.73 -9.54 12.79
C LEU A 260 17.24 -8.97 11.45
N LYS A 261 18.13 -8.67 10.51
CA LYS A 261 17.76 -8.24 9.15
C LYS A 261 17.19 -9.38 8.31
N GLU A 262 17.77 -10.57 8.43
CA GLU A 262 17.28 -11.79 7.75
C GLU A 262 15.91 -12.21 8.31
N GLY A 263 15.70 -11.98 9.60
CA GLY A 263 14.46 -12.18 10.34
C GLY A 263 14.59 -13.29 11.39
N ILE A 264 13.79 -13.19 12.45
CA ILE A 264 13.71 -14.21 13.51
C ILE A 264 12.30 -14.78 13.57
N GLY A 265 12.19 -16.09 13.80
CA GLY A 265 10.91 -16.76 14.03
C GLY A 265 10.40 -16.49 15.45
N VAL A 266 9.20 -15.90 15.55
CA VAL A 266 8.48 -15.70 16.80
C VAL A 266 7.23 -16.57 16.79
N GLY A 267 7.18 -17.56 17.68
CA GLY A 267 5.96 -18.33 17.91
C GLY A 267 4.94 -17.48 18.68
N LEU A 268 3.74 -17.32 18.12
CA LEU A 268 2.59 -16.63 18.70
C LEU A 268 1.41 -17.61 18.87
#